data_AF-A0A7Z2VZN0-F1
#
_entry.id   AF-A0A7Z2VZN0-F1
#
_cell.length_a   1.000
_cell.length_b   1.000
_cell.length_c   1.000
_cell.angle_alpha   90.00
_cell.angle_beta   90.00
_cell.angle_gamma   90.00
#
_symmetry.space_group_name_H-M   'P 1'
#
loop_
_entity.id
_entity.type
_entity.pdbx_description
1 polymer ?
#
loop_
_entity_poly.entity_id
_entity_poly.type
_entity_poly.pdbx_seq_one_letter_code
_entity_poly.pdbx_strand_id
1 'polypeptide(L)'
;MKKYFSQRSFKLEVVRMVKEQGLSISHVSQTMDIGVTAIRRCIEQYEAEQQGQPGIGQPLTPEQQHIRQLEQENRQLRSDVDVLKKHRPSLPASSSELPAHGEPRC
;
A
#
# COMPACT_ATOMS: atom_id res chain seq x y z
N MET A 1 2.47 -3.28 29.27
CA MET A 1 3.53 -3.34 28.23
C MET A 1 3.04 -3.66 26.81
N LYS A 2 1.78 -4.13 26.61
CA LYS A 2 1.17 -4.33 25.27
C LYS A 2 1.16 -3.11 24.32
N LYS A 3 1.44 -1.91 24.81
CA LYS A 3 1.42 -0.66 24.03
C LYS A 3 2.65 -0.50 23.11
N TYR A 4 3.79 -1.10 23.45
CA TYR A 4 5.05 -0.92 22.71
C TYR A 4 5.17 -1.83 21.48
N PHE A 5 4.50 -2.99 21.48
CA PHE A 5 4.51 -3.90 20.32
C PHE A 5 3.81 -3.34 19.08
N SER A 6 3.04 -2.25 19.20
CA SER A 6 2.49 -1.57 18.03
C SER A 6 3.53 -0.72 17.31
N GLN A 7 4.67 -0.41 17.94
CA GLN A 7 5.75 0.32 17.28
C GLN A 7 6.47 -0.58 16.27
N ARG A 8 6.63 -0.04 15.07
CA ARG A 8 7.28 -0.72 13.95
C ARG A 8 8.73 -1.11 14.24
N SER A 9 9.50 -0.20 14.84
CA SER A 9 10.90 -0.43 15.24
C SER A 9 11.03 -1.66 16.13
N PHE A 10 10.10 -1.81 17.09
CA PHE A 10 10.10 -2.95 18.00
C PHE A 10 9.77 -4.27 17.29
N LYS A 11 8.82 -4.26 16.35
CA LYS A 11 8.48 -5.42 15.52
C LYS A 11 9.66 -5.85 14.62
N LEU A 12 10.37 -4.89 14.03
CA LEU A 12 11.55 -5.16 13.22
C LEU A 12 12.69 -5.77 14.06
N GLU A 13 12.91 -5.26 15.28
CA GLU A 13 13.93 -5.82 16.17
C GLU A 13 13.64 -7.28 16.55
N VAL A 14 12.37 -7.62 16.83
CA VAL A 14 11.95 -9.01 17.09
C VAL A 14 12.25 -9.90 15.89
N VAL A 15 11.94 -9.45 14.67
CA VAL A 15 12.25 -10.20 13.45
C VAL A 15 13.75 -10.37 13.29
N ARG A 16 14.54 -9.31 13.52
CA ARG A 16 16.01 -9.34 13.48
C ARG A 16 16.59 -10.37 14.43
N MET A 17 16.13 -10.40 15.68
CA MET A 17 16.55 -11.37 16.69
C MET A 17 16.29 -12.83 16.27
N VAL A 18 15.14 -13.10 15.66
CA VAL A 18 14.79 -14.48 15.25
C VAL A 18 15.46 -14.88 13.94
N LYS A 19 15.46 -14.00 12.94
CA LYS A 19 15.91 -14.32 11.57
C LYS A 19 17.41 -14.13 11.37
N GLU A 20 17.97 -13.04 11.88
CA GLU A 20 19.39 -12.73 11.67
C GLU A 20 20.26 -13.31 12.79
N GLN A 21 19.80 -13.23 14.04
CA GLN A 21 20.56 -13.73 15.19
C GLN A 21 20.25 -15.20 15.54
N GLY A 22 19.23 -15.80 14.90
CA GLY A 22 18.87 -17.21 15.08
C GLY A 22 18.32 -17.55 16.47
N LEU A 23 17.85 -16.56 17.23
CA LEU A 23 17.31 -16.78 18.58
C LEU A 23 15.96 -17.50 18.51
N SER A 24 15.71 -18.41 19.45
CA SER A 24 14.43 -19.10 19.53
C SER A 24 13.29 -18.14 19.90
N ILE A 25 12.11 -18.38 19.36
CA ILE A 25 10.90 -17.57 19.67
C ILE A 25 10.62 -17.55 21.17
N SER A 26 10.85 -18.67 21.87
CA SER A 26 10.68 -18.76 23.33
C SER A 26 11.66 -17.85 24.07
N HIS A 27 12.92 -17.79 23.63
CA HIS A 27 13.91 -16.89 24.21
C HIS A 27 13.54 -15.42 23.97
N VAL A 28 13.17 -15.05 22.74
CA VAL A 28 12.75 -13.67 22.41
C VAL A 28 11.48 -13.27 23.19
N SER A 29 10.55 -14.21 23.36
CA SER A 29 9.33 -14.02 24.14
C SER A 29 9.63 -13.67 25.60
N GLN A 30 10.58 -14.38 26.22
CA GLN A 30 10.99 -14.13 27.60
C GLN A 30 11.80 -12.84 27.74
N THR A 31 12.74 -12.59 26.83
CA THR A 31 13.63 -11.42 26.87
C THR A 31 12.87 -10.11 26.62
N MET A 32 11.89 -10.11 25.72
CA MET A 32 11.17 -8.91 25.32
C MET A 32 9.76 -8.78 25.93
N ASP A 33 9.34 -9.74 26.76
CA ASP A 33 7.97 -9.84 27.34
C ASP A 33 6.87 -9.75 26.27
N ILE A 34 7.02 -10.52 25.19
CA ILE A 34 6.08 -10.55 24.07
C ILE A 34 5.45 -11.94 24.00
N GLY A 35 4.13 -12.01 23.80
CA GLY A 35 3.46 -13.28 23.57
C GLY A 35 3.95 -13.98 22.29
N VAL A 36 4.21 -15.29 22.38
CA VAL A 36 4.69 -16.14 21.28
C VAL A 36 3.85 -15.98 20.00
N THR A 37 2.52 -15.91 20.12
CA THR A 37 1.61 -15.71 18.98
C THR A 37 1.84 -14.37 18.27
N ALA A 38 2.16 -13.31 19.02
CA ALA A 38 2.44 -12.00 18.45
C ALA A 38 3.78 -12.01 17.68
N ILE A 39 4.80 -12.70 18.22
CA ILE A 39 6.09 -12.88 17.53
C ILE A 39 5.89 -13.64 16.21
N ARG A 40 5.15 -14.75 16.22
CA ARG A 40 4.86 -15.54 15.00
C ARG A 40 4.19 -14.69 13.93
N ARG A 41 3.12 -13.98 14.29
CA ARG A 41 2.42 -13.06 13.36
C ARG A 41 3.32 -11.95 12.82
N CYS A 42 4.27 -11.47 13.62
CA CYS A 42 5.22 -10.46 13.18
C CYS A 42 6.18 -10.98 12.11
N ILE A 43 6.65 -12.22 12.28
CA ILE A 43 7.53 -12.89 11.31
C ILE A 43 6.77 -13.17 10.02
N GLU A 44 5.56 -13.74 10.12
CA GLU A 44 4.70 -14.01 8.96
C GLU A 44 4.40 -12.73 8.16
N GLN A 45 4.08 -11.63 8.85
CA GLN A 45 3.88 -10.32 8.23
C GLN A 45 5.14 -9.85 7.50
N TYR A 46 6.31 -9.92 8.14
CA TYR A 46 7.56 -9.48 7.54
C TYR A 46 7.91 -10.31 6.29
N GLU A 47 7.74 -11.63 6.34
CA GLU A 47 7.98 -12.50 5.19
C GLU A 47 7.03 -12.22 4.03
N ALA A 48 5.75 -11.96 4.31
CA ALA A 48 4.78 -11.57 3.30
C ALA A 48 5.19 -10.25 2.62
N GLU A 49 5.57 -9.24 3.41
CA GLU A 49 6.00 -7.95 2.88
C GLU A 49 7.31 -8.04 2.07
N GLN A 50 8.25 -8.90 2.47
CA GLN A 50 9.46 -9.19 1.68
C GLN A 50 9.15 -9.88 0.34
N GLN A 51 8.00 -10.55 0.23
CA GLN A 51 7.50 -11.15 -1.01
C GLN A 51 6.62 -10.17 -1.81
N GLY A 52 6.52 -8.91 -1.38
CA GLY A 52 5.66 -7.90 -2.00
C GLY A 52 4.16 -8.14 -1.76
N GLN A 53 3.79 -9.01 -0.82
CA GLN A 53 2.40 -9.23 -0.46
C GLN A 53 1.92 -8.23 0.59
N PRO A 54 0.66 -7.77 0.50
CA PRO A 54 0.09 -6.91 1.53
C PRO A 54 -0.06 -7.69 2.83
N GLY A 55 0.70 -7.29 3.84
CA GLY A 55 0.56 -7.86 5.17
C GLY A 55 -0.81 -7.57 5.81
N ILE A 56 -1.22 -8.42 6.75
CA ILE A 56 -2.50 -8.36 7.49
C ILE A 56 -2.60 -7.08 8.35
N GLY A 57 -1.47 -6.56 8.82
CA GLY A 57 -1.40 -5.41 9.74
C GLY A 57 -0.91 -4.11 9.12
N GLN A 58 -0.47 -3.19 9.99
CA GLN A 58 0.26 -2.00 9.55
C GLN A 58 1.61 -2.40 8.92
N PRO A 59 1.97 -1.80 7.78
CA PRO A 59 3.19 -2.14 7.06
C PRO A 59 4.47 -1.98 7.89
N LEU A 60 5.32 -3.01 7.86
CA LEU A 60 6.60 -3.11 8.54
C LEU A 60 7.79 -2.71 7.66
N THR A 61 7.68 -2.76 6.34
CA THR A 61 8.72 -2.33 5.40
C THR A 61 8.39 -0.95 4.83
N PRO A 62 9.39 -0.12 4.50
CA PRO A 62 9.14 1.22 3.97
C PRO A 62 8.49 1.14 2.58
N GLU A 63 8.84 0.09 1.84
CA GLU A 63 8.21 -0.26 0.57
C GLU A 63 6.71 -0.52 0.74
N GLN A 64 6.30 -1.39 1.69
CA GLN A 64 4.88 -1.66 1.91
C GLN A 64 4.12 -0.43 2.42
N GLN A 65 4.80 0.49 3.13
CA GLN A 65 4.20 1.78 3.49
C GLN A 65 3.91 2.63 2.26
N HIS A 66 4.87 2.77 1.36
CA HIS A 66 4.68 3.52 0.12
C HIS A 66 3.62 2.89 -0.76
N ILE A 67 3.60 1.56 -0.91
CA ILE A 67 2.55 0.85 -1.66
C ILE A 67 1.17 1.22 -1.10
N ARG A 68 0.99 1.11 0.22
CA ARG A 68 -0.30 1.41 0.85
C ARG A 68 -0.72 2.88 0.70
N GLN A 69 0.23 3.81 0.77
CA GLN A 69 -0.03 5.23 0.56
C GLN A 69 -0.46 5.50 -0.89
N LEU A 70 0.27 4.94 -1.85
CA LEU A 70 -0.05 5.06 -3.27
C LEU A 70 -1.40 4.43 -3.61
N GLU A 71 -1.75 3.27 -3.03
CA GLU A 71 -3.06 2.66 -3.19
C GLU A 71 -4.20 3.55 -2.66
N GLN A 72 -3.96 4.24 -1.54
CA GLN A 72 -4.93 5.17 -0.97
C GLN A 72 -5.12 6.40 -1.86
N GLU A 73 -4.02 6.99 -2.35
CA GLU A 73 -4.05 8.10 -3.30
C GLU A 73 -4.73 7.71 -4.61
N ASN A 74 -4.41 6.53 -5.16
CA ASN A 74 -5.02 6.04 -6.40
C ASN A 74 -6.53 5.84 -6.23
N ARG A 75 -6.97 5.33 -5.07
CA ARG A 75 -8.39 5.19 -4.74
C ARG A 75 -9.10 6.54 -4.70
N GLN A 76 -8.47 7.54 -4.08
CA GLN A 76 -9.02 8.90 -4.02
C GLN A 76 -9.15 9.49 -5.43
N LEU A 77 -8.08 9.43 -6.23
CA LEU A 77 -8.07 9.95 -7.60
C LEU A 77 -9.12 9.27 -8.48
N ARG A 78 -9.30 7.94 -8.36
CA ARG A 78 -10.34 7.21 -9.09
C ARG A 78 -11.74 7.68 -8.68
N SER A 79 -11.98 7.87 -7.39
CA SER A 79 -13.24 8.41 -6.89
C SER A 79 -13.51 9.81 -7.45
N ASP A 80 -12.51 10.68 -7.46
CA ASP A 80 -12.64 12.05 -7.98
C ASP A 80 -12.97 12.05 -9.49
N VAL A 81 -12.30 11.20 -10.27
CA VAL A 81 -12.60 11.01 -11.70
C VAL A 81 -14.02 10.49 -11.91
N ASP A 82 -14.48 9.54 -11.12
CA ASP A 82 -15.83 8.99 -11.22
C ASP A 82 -16.91 10.05 -10.91
N VAL A 83 -16.66 10.91 -9.93
CA VAL A 83 -17.51 12.07 -9.64
C VAL A 83 -17.52 13.02 -10.83
N LEU A 84 -16.36 13.40 -11.38
CA LEU A 84 -16.29 14.32 -12.53
C LEU A 84 -16.96 13.76 -13.78
N LYS A 85 -16.83 12.44 -14.04
CA LYS A 85 -17.52 11.78 -15.15
C LYS A 85 -19.04 11.78 -14.99
N LYS A 86 -19.56 11.54 -13.78
CA LYS A 86 -21.00 11.59 -13.50
C LYS A 86 -21.61 12.97 -13.68
N HIS A 87 -20.85 14.03 -13.40
CA HIS A 87 -21.34 15.40 -13.42
C HIS A 87 -21.01 16.16 -14.71
N ARG A 88 -20.28 15.55 -15.65
CA ARG A 88 -20.05 16.17 -16.96
C ARG A 88 -21.38 16.10 -17.75
N PRO A 89 -22.09 17.23 -17.98
CA PRO A 89 -23.17 17.23 -18.95
C PRO A 89 -22.52 16.86 -20.27
N SER A 90 -23.13 15.96 -21.05
CA SER A 90 -22.68 15.71 -22.42
C SER A 90 -22.65 17.07 -23.14
N LEU A 91 -21.45 17.63 -23.34
CA LEU A 91 -21.30 18.76 -24.24
C LEU A 91 -21.81 18.27 -25.59
N PRO A 92 -22.80 18.96 -26.22
CA PRO A 92 -23.24 18.58 -27.55
C PRO A 92 -22.00 18.61 -28.44
N ALA A 93 -21.79 17.53 -29.19
CA ALA A 93 -20.74 17.46 -30.19
C ALA A 93 -20.96 18.62 -31.17
N SER A 94 -20.17 19.67 -31.01
CA SER A 94 -20.12 20.80 -31.94
C SER A 94 -19.56 20.26 -33.25
N SER A 95 -20.45 19.85 -34.16
CA SER A 95 -20.13 19.68 -35.58
C SER A 95 -19.76 21.04 -36.15
N SER A 96 -18.53 21.49 -35.96
CA SER A 96 -17.94 22.51 -36.82
C SER A 96 -17.45 21.80 -38.07
N GLU A 97 -18.38 21.57 -39.01
CA GLU A 97 -18.02 21.29 -40.40
C GLU A 97 -17.22 22.50 -40.91
N LEU A 98 -15.91 22.32 -41.09
CA LEU A 98 -15.08 23.29 -41.80
C LEU A 98 -15.33 23.10 -43.29
N PRO A 99 -15.80 24.12 -44.04
CA PRO A 99 -15.89 24.01 -45.48
C PRO A 99 -14.47 24.03 -46.05
N ALA A 100 -14.03 22.89 -46.57
CA ALA A 100 -12.80 22.80 -47.34
C ALA A 100 -12.99 23.56 -48.65
N HIS A 101 -12.46 24.78 -48.73
CA HIS A 101 -12.21 25.44 -50.00
C HIS A 101 -11.19 24.62 -50.80
N GLY A 102 -11.60 24.16 -51.97
CA GLY A 102 -10.72 23.58 -52.99
C GLY A 102 -11.39 23.69 -54.35
N GLU A 103 -11.06 24.75 -55.10
CA GLU A 103 -11.41 24.91 -56.51
C GLU A 103 -10.93 23.72 -57.35
N PRO A 104 -11.65 23.41 -58.44
CA PRO A 104 -10.99 23.05 -59.68
C PRO A 104 -11.22 24.12 -60.75
N ARG A 105 -10.09 24.57 -61.29
CA ARG A 105 -9.92 25.46 -62.44
C ARG A 105 -10.63 24.89 -63.68
N CYS A 106 -11.23 25.77 -64.48
CA CYS A 106 -11.39 25.60 -65.93
C CYS A 106 -10.48 26.59 -66.63
#